data_AF-G5C700-F1
#
_entry.id   AF-G5C700-F1
#
_cell.length_a   1.000
_cell.length_b   1.000
_cell.length_c   1.000
_cell.angle_alpha   90.00
_cell.angle_beta   90.00
_cell.angle_gamma   90.00
#
_symmetry.space_group_name_H-M   'P 1'
#
loop_
_entity.id
_entity.type
_entity.pdbx_description
1 polymer ?
#
loop_
_entity_poly.entity_id
_entity_poly.type
_entity_poly.pdbx_seq_one_letter_code
_entity_poly.pdbx_strand_id
1 'polypeptide(L)'
;MDKLTIISGCLFLAADIFAIASIANPDWINTGESVGALTVGLVRQCQTIHGRDRTCIPPRLPPEWVTTLFFIIMGIISLTVTCGLLVASHWQREATKYAR
;
A
#
# COMPACT_ATOMS: atom_id res chain seq x y z
N MET A 1 -24.12 8.20 12.13
CA MET A 1 -22.84 7.59 12.53
C MET A 1 -22.12 8.60 13.42
N ASP A 2 -21.42 8.18 14.46
CA ASP A 2 -20.66 9.11 15.31
C ASP A 2 -19.53 9.75 14.50
N LYS A 3 -19.22 11.03 14.74
CA LYS A 3 -18.15 11.75 14.00
C LYS A 3 -16.82 10.99 14.02
N LEU A 4 -16.54 10.28 15.12
CA LEU A 4 -15.36 9.43 15.30
C LEU A 4 -15.28 8.30 14.27
N THR A 5 -16.39 7.64 13.95
CA THR A 5 -16.40 6.52 13.00
C THR A 5 -16.18 6.99 11.57
N ILE A 6 -16.67 8.19 11.21
CA ILE A 6 -16.41 8.79 9.90
C ILE A 6 -14.92 9.14 9.76
N ILE A 7 -14.35 9.80 10.77
CA ILE A 7 -12.92 10.15 10.80
C ILE A 7 -12.07 8.87 10.72
N SER A 8 -12.41 7.85 11.50
CA SER A 8 -11.74 6.54 11.46
C SER A 8 -11.82 5.90 10.08
N GLY A 9 -12.99 5.93 9.44
CA GLY A 9 -13.18 5.39 8.08
C GLY A 9 -12.30 6.11 7.04
N CYS A 10 -12.23 7.44 7.10
CA CYS A 10 -11.35 8.22 6.22
C CYS A 10 -9.87 7.88 6.45
N LEU A 11 -9.45 7.74 7.72
CA LEU A 11 -8.07 7.39 8.05
C LEU A 11 -7.71 5.98 7.58
N PHE A 12 -8.61 5.00 7.70
CA PHE A 12 -8.37 3.65 7.19
C PHE A 12 -8.24 3.62 5.68
N LEU A 13 -9.08 4.36 4.95
CA LEU A 13 -8.99 4.47 3.50
C LEU A 13 -7.67 5.15 3.07
N ALA A 14 -7.26 6.20 3.76
CA ALA A 14 -5.99 6.86 3.49
C ALA A 14 -4.80 5.92 3.74
N ALA A 15 -4.83 5.18 4.86
CA ALA A 15 -3.79 4.20 5.20
C ALA A 15 -3.68 3.08 4.14
N ASP A 16 -4.82 2.60 3.64
CA ASP A 16 -4.88 1.58 2.58
C ASP A 16 -4.22 2.09 1.28
N ILE A 17 -4.58 3.30 0.84
CA ILE A 17 -3.98 3.93 -0.36
C ILE A 17 -2.47 4.10 -0.19
N PHE A 18 -2.01 4.61 0.96
CA PHE A 18 -0.58 4.80 1.20
C PHE A 18 0.19 3.48 1.28
N ALA A 19 -0.40 2.41 1.84
CA ALA A 19 0.21 1.09 1.87
C ALA A 19 0.38 0.51 0.45
N ILE A 20 -0.65 0.63 -0.40
CA ILE A 20 -0.58 0.21 -1.80
C ILE A 20 0.47 1.02 -2.57
N ALA A 21 0.46 2.35 -2.41
CA ALA A 21 1.43 3.23 -3.04
C ALA A 21 2.87 2.92 -2.60
N SER A 22 3.07 2.57 -1.32
CA SER A 22 4.35 2.17 -0.78
C SER A 22 4.88 0.91 -1.47
N ILE A 23 4.05 -0.13 -1.69
CA ILE A 23 4.46 -1.34 -2.44
C ILE A 23 4.92 -0.99 -3.87
N ALA A 24 4.21 -0.07 -4.54
CA ALA A 24 4.53 0.33 -5.90
C ALA A 24 5.77 1.22 -6.00
N ASN A 25 6.17 1.88 -4.91
CA ASN A 25 7.33 2.75 -4.88
C ASN A 25 8.63 1.91 -4.95
N PRO A 26 9.52 2.12 -5.94
CA PRO A 26 10.79 1.40 -6.04
C PRO A 26 11.90 1.94 -5.12
N ASP A 27 11.65 3.01 -4.37
CA ASP A 27 12.65 3.73 -3.58
C ASP A 27 12.63 3.36 -2.08
N TRP A 28 12.41 2.08 -1.74
CA TRP A 28 12.50 1.63 -0.34
C TRP A 28 13.94 1.71 0.17
N ILE A 29 14.89 1.34 -0.68
CA ILE A 29 16.32 1.51 -0.47
C ILE A 29 16.85 2.32 -1.65
N ASN A 30 17.49 3.44 -1.37
CA ASN A 30 18.13 4.30 -2.36
C ASN A 30 19.59 4.51 -1.97
N THR A 31 20.52 4.05 -2.81
CA THR A 31 21.96 4.16 -2.53
C THR A 31 22.55 5.53 -2.87
N GLY A 32 21.75 6.50 -3.32
CA GLY A 32 22.07 7.92 -3.25
C GLY A 32 23.17 8.46 -4.17
N GLU A 33 23.83 7.63 -4.99
CA GLU A 33 24.84 8.11 -5.94
C GLU A 33 24.24 8.33 -7.33
N SER A 34 24.28 9.59 -7.79
CA SER A 34 23.90 10.00 -9.16
C SER A 34 24.62 9.22 -10.26
N VAL A 35 25.71 8.51 -9.90
CA VAL A 35 26.46 7.56 -10.71
C VAL A 35 26.18 6.16 -10.18
N GLY A 36 25.39 5.35 -10.91
CA GLY A 36 25.13 3.96 -10.51
C GLY A 36 23.99 3.77 -9.50
N ALA A 37 23.13 4.78 -9.29
CA ALA A 37 21.99 4.72 -8.37
C ALA A 37 21.22 3.40 -8.46
N LEU A 38 21.17 2.68 -7.34
CA LEU A 38 20.36 1.49 -7.17
C LEU A 38 19.16 1.83 -6.29
N THR A 39 17.98 1.66 -6.86
CA THR A 39 16.69 1.81 -6.16
C THR A 39 16.05 0.43 -6.06
N VAL A 40 15.91 -0.06 -4.84
CA VAL A 40 15.32 -1.38 -4.58
C VAL A 40 13.96 -1.17 -3.94
N GLY A 41 12.91 -1.61 -4.62
CA GLY A 41 11.57 -1.76 -4.06
C GLY A 41 11.22 -3.22 -3.84
N LEU A 42 10.09 -3.46 -3.16
CA LEU A 42 9.63 -4.82 -2.87
C LEU A 42 9.21 -5.60 -4.11
N VAL A 43 8.80 -4.90 -5.18
CA VAL A 43 8.30 -5.53 -6.43
C VAL A 43 9.26 -5.33 -7.59
N ARG A 44 10.00 -4.22 -7.62
CA ARG A 44 10.95 -3.90 -8.69
C ARG A 44 12.23 -3.31 -8.12
N GLN A 45 13.34 -3.73 -8.70
CA GLN A 45 14.64 -3.13 -8.51
C GLN A 45 15.00 -2.39 -9.79
N CYS A 46 15.25 -1.09 -9.70
CA CYS A 46 15.66 -0.26 -10.82
C CYS A 46 17.10 0.22 -10.59
N GLN A 47 17.95 0.06 -11.61
CA GLN A 47 19.35 0.47 -11.59
C GLN A 47 19.62 1.43 -12.74
N THR A 48 20.32 2.52 -12.43
CA THR A 48 20.75 3.52 -13.42
C THR A 48 22.24 3.33 -13.71
N ILE A 49 22.56 2.60 -14.77
CA ILE A 49 23.95 2.39 -15.22
C ILE A 49 24.36 3.57 -16.11
N HIS A 50 25.54 4.13 -15.89
CA HIS A 50 26.05 5.27 -16.67
C HIS A 50 25.95 5.05 -18.18
N GLY A 51 25.33 5.99 -18.89
CA GLY A 51 25.20 5.97 -20.35
C GLY A 51 24.13 5.02 -20.90
N ARG A 52 23.25 4.44 -20.06
CA ARG A 52 22.14 3.58 -20.48
C ARG A 52 20.84 3.95 -19.79
N ASP A 53 19.72 3.69 -20.46
CA ASP A 53 18.37 3.88 -19.90
C ASP A 53 18.18 3.07 -18.62
N ARG A 54 17.38 3.62 -17.69
CA ARG A 54 17.02 2.99 -16.42
C ARG A 54 16.36 1.63 -16.69
N THR A 55 16.99 0.56 -16.21
CA THR A 55 16.44 -0.79 -16.35
C THR A 55 15.83 -1.23 -15.02
N CYS A 56 14.62 -1.81 -15.08
CA CYS A 56 13.90 -2.30 -13.90
C CYS A 56 13.67 -3.81 -14.02
N ILE A 57 14.28 -4.57 -13.12
CA ILE A 57 14.28 -6.04 -13.09
C ILE A 57 13.57 -6.48 -11.80
N PRO A 58 12.81 -7.60 -11.80
CA PRO A 58 12.30 -8.18 -10.55
C PRO A 58 13.46 -8.50 -9.59
N PRO A 59 13.44 -8.01 -8.33
CA PRO A 59 14.54 -8.24 -7.40
C PRO A 59 14.53 -9.69 -6.91
N ARG A 60 15.72 -10.19 -6.54
CA ARG A 60 15.85 -11.38 -5.69
C ARG A 60 15.76 -10.92 -4.23
N LEU A 61 14.56 -10.92 -3.66
CA LEU A 61 14.35 -10.52 -2.28
C LEU A 61 14.87 -11.59 -1.31
N PRO A 62 15.62 -11.22 -0.26
CA PRO A 62 15.93 -12.15 0.81
C PRO A 62 14.69 -12.40 1.69
N PRO A 63 14.68 -13.49 2.49
CA PRO A 63 13.48 -13.97 3.19
C PRO A 63 12.81 -12.92 4.09
N GLU A 64 13.59 -12.06 4.74
CA GLU A 64 13.11 -11.00 5.62
C GLU A 64 12.28 -9.93 4.87
N TRP A 65 12.60 -9.66 3.61
CA TRP A 65 11.82 -8.72 2.79
C TRP A 65 10.57 -9.38 2.23
N VAL A 66 10.62 -10.69 1.99
CA VAL A 66 9.44 -11.47 1.58
C VAL A 66 8.40 -11.52 2.71
N THR A 67 8.84 -11.75 3.95
CA THR A 67 7.92 -11.72 5.12
C THR A 67 7.36 -10.32 5.34
N THR A 68 8.17 -9.28 5.16
CA THR A 68 7.70 -7.88 5.21
C THR A 68 6.61 -7.62 4.17
N LEU A 69 6.83 -8.01 2.91
CA LEU A 69 5.84 -7.90 1.84
C LEU A 69 4.55 -8.66 2.19
N PHE A 70 4.68 -9.87 2.74
CA PHE A 70 3.54 -10.67 3.19
C PHE A 70 2.71 -9.94 4.26
N PHE A 71 3.35 -9.37 5.28
CA PHE A 71 2.64 -8.63 6.32
C PHE A 71 1.95 -7.37 5.79
N ILE A 72 2.57 -6.64 4.87
CA ILE A 72 1.95 -5.46 4.26
C ILE A 72 0.72 -5.86 3.45
N ILE A 73 0.79 -6.93 2.65
CA ILE A 73 -0.36 -7.43 1.89
C ILE A 73 -1.50 -7.83 2.82
N MET A 74 -1.21 -8.57 3.88
CA MET A 74 -2.21 -8.94 4.90
C MET A 74 -2.84 -7.70 5.55
N GLY A 75 -2.03 -6.69 5.84
CA GLY A 75 -2.47 -5.37 6.33
C GLY A 75 -3.46 -4.69 5.38
N ILE A 76 -3.11 -4.57 4.10
CA ILE A 76 -3.99 -4.00 3.05
C ILE A 76 -5.31 -4.76 2.99
N ILE A 77 -5.28 -6.11 2.95
CA ILE A 77 -6.50 -6.92 2.93
C ILE A 77 -7.38 -6.60 4.15
N SER A 78 -6.80 -6.56 5.35
CA SER A 78 -7.55 -6.26 6.58
C SER A 78 -8.16 -4.86 6.58
N LEU A 79 -7.44 -3.85 6.08
CA LEU A 79 -7.92 -2.47 5.98
C LEU A 79 -9.05 -2.38 4.95
N THR A 80 -8.87 -2.98 3.78
CA THR A 80 -9.87 -3.05 2.71
C THR A 80 -11.16 -3.71 3.22
N VAL A 81 -11.07 -4.85 3.91
CA VAL A 81 -12.23 -5.54 4.51
C VAL A 81 -12.91 -4.65 5.54
N THR A 82 -12.15 -3.98 6.41
CA THR A 82 -12.70 -3.07 7.43
C THR A 82 -13.46 -1.91 6.78
N CYS A 83 -12.90 -1.28 5.75
CA CYS A 83 -13.55 -0.24 4.97
C CYS A 83 -14.85 -0.75 4.33
N GLY A 84 -14.82 -1.94 3.71
CA GLY A 84 -16.00 -2.56 3.11
C GLY A 84 -17.10 -2.85 4.13
N LEU A 85 -16.75 -3.39 5.30
CA LEU A 85 -17.69 -3.65 6.39
C LEU A 85 -18.30 -2.37 6.96
N LEU A 86 -17.50 -1.30 7.09
CA LEU A 86 -18.00 0.02 7.53
C LEU A 86 -19.03 0.58 6.53
N VAL A 87 -18.75 0.48 5.23
CA VAL A 87 -19.68 0.91 4.18
C VAL A 87 -20.95 0.07 4.17
N ALA A 88 -20.83 -1.27 4.26
CA ALA A 88 -21.98 -2.17 4.31
C ALA A 88 -22.86 -1.92 5.55
N SER A 89 -22.24 -1.73 6.72
CA SER A 89 -22.94 -1.38 7.96
C SER A 89 -23.69 -0.06 7.83
N HIS A 90 -23.08 0.96 7.24
CA HIS A 90 -23.74 2.23 6.97
C HIS A 90 -24.94 2.05 6.04
N TRP A 91 -24.77 1.33 4.93
CA TRP A 91 -25.83 1.09 3.97
C TRP A 91 -27.05 0.40 4.59
N GLN A 92 -26.82 -0.67 5.37
CA GLN A 92 -27.88 -1.39 6.09
C GLN A 92 -28.63 -0.47 7.07
N ARG A 93 -27.90 0.40 7.79
CA ARG A 93 -28.48 1.31 8.79
C ARG A 93 -29.27 2.45 8.17
N GLU A 94 -28.90 2.92 6.98
CA GLU A 94 -29.69 3.91 6.25
C GLU A 94 -30.91 3.26 5.58
N ALA A 95 -30.76 2.10 4.93
CA ALA A 95 -31.88 1.39 4.29
C ALA A 95 -33.01 1.02 5.28
N THR A 96 -32.64 0.61 6.50
CA THR A 96 -33.61 0.32 7.57
C THR A 96 -34.36 1.55 8.08
N LYS A 97 -33.81 2.77 7.95
CA LYS A 97 -34.55 4.01 8.28
C LYS A 97 -35.59 4.36 7.23
N TYR A 98 -35.31 4.10 5.95
CA TYR A 98 -36.25 4.40 4.85
C TYR A 98 -37.35 3.35 4.71
N ALA A 99 -37.16 2.16 5.26
CA ALA A 99 -38.15 1.07 5.25
C ALA A 99 -39.22 1.17 6.35
N ARG A 100 -39.13 2.16 7.25
CA ARG A 100 -40.09 2.40 8.34
C ARG A 100 -40.82 3.72 8.13
#